data_AF-A0A1Y2PC53-F1
#
_entry.id   AF-A0A1Y2PC53-F1
#
_cell.length_a   1.000
_cell.length_b   1.000
_cell.length_c   1.000
_cell.angle_alpha   90.00
_cell.angle_beta   90.00
_cell.angle_gamma   90.00
#
_symmetry.space_group_name_H-M   'P 1'
#
loop_
_entity.id
_entity.type
_entity.pdbx_description
1 polymer ?
#
loop_
_entity_poly.entity_id
_entity_poly.type
_entity_poly.pdbx_seq_one_letter_code
_entity_poly.pdbx_strand_id
1 'polypeptide(L)'
;MKREIIITSDGSTTIHLPEWNEQYHSKHGAIQEAYHVFIKNGLEYFKETHKELNEISILEIGFGTGLNSFITFIENDILTNYVGVEAYPVAVEEVTKLNYVAELNAEENRTFFNKMHAASWGEKHEINDSFWLTKRQQFFKEIDDKECYDIIYFDAFGARVQPDLWTEAIFKIMYEALKENGVLVTYSAKGSVRRAMQAAGFLVERLPGPPGKREMLRATKTL
;
A
#
# COMPACT_ATOMS: atom_id res chain seq x y z
N MET A 1 -22.38 -2.63 1.78
CA MET A 1 -22.10 -1.35 1.10
C MET A 1 -22.06 -1.62 -0.39
N LYS A 2 -22.70 -0.77 -1.19
CA LYS A 2 -22.66 -0.89 -2.66
C LYS A 2 -21.24 -0.59 -3.16
N ARG A 3 -20.74 -1.38 -4.11
CA ARG A 3 -19.43 -1.22 -4.75
C ARG A 3 -19.61 -1.13 -6.26
N GLU A 4 -19.00 -0.14 -6.89
CA GLU A 4 -19.12 0.14 -8.33
C GLU A 4 -17.73 0.20 -8.97
N ILE A 5 -17.51 -0.53 -10.08
CA ILE A 5 -16.26 -0.44 -10.84
C ILE A 5 -16.33 0.77 -11.76
N ILE A 6 -15.33 1.65 -11.68
CA ILE A 6 -15.20 2.82 -12.56
C ILE A 6 -13.81 2.86 -13.18
N ILE A 7 -13.69 3.50 -14.34
CA ILE A 7 -12.42 3.75 -15.01
C ILE A 7 -11.84 5.09 -14.54
N THR A 8 -10.56 5.09 -14.18
CA THR A 8 -9.80 6.28 -13.78
C THR A 8 -9.15 6.94 -15.00
N SER A 9 -8.54 8.12 -14.81
CA SER A 9 -8.00 8.91 -15.92
C SER A 9 -6.81 8.25 -16.64
N ASP A 10 -6.17 7.25 -16.03
CA ASP A 10 -5.04 6.51 -16.63
C ASP A 10 -5.47 5.19 -17.30
N GLY A 11 -6.78 4.94 -17.44
CA GLY A 11 -7.33 3.71 -18.02
C GLY A 11 -7.58 2.60 -16.99
N SER A 12 -6.92 2.65 -15.83
CA SER A 12 -7.09 1.63 -14.80
C SER A 12 -8.42 1.72 -14.06
N THR A 13 -8.92 0.57 -13.60
CA THR A 13 -10.14 0.46 -12.80
C THR A 13 -9.92 0.84 -11.34
N THR A 14 -10.92 1.41 -10.69
CA THR A 14 -11.02 1.48 -9.22
C THR A 14 -12.41 1.09 -8.75
N ILE A 15 -12.51 0.70 -7.48
CA ILE A 15 -13.79 0.42 -6.82
C ILE A 15 -14.25 1.70 -6.15
N HIS A 16 -15.43 2.19 -6.53
CA HIS A 16 -16.11 3.33 -5.94
C HIS A 16 -17.13 2.86 -4.90
N LEU A 17 -17.18 3.59 -3.79
CA LEU A 17 -18.07 3.41 -2.65
C LEU A 17 -19.02 4.62 -2.57
N PRO A 18 -20.21 4.57 -3.23
CA PRO A 18 -21.09 5.73 -3.35
C PRO A 18 -21.53 6.30 -2.00
N GLU A 19 -21.74 5.43 -1.01
CA GLU A 19 -22.17 5.79 0.34
C GLU A 19 -21.14 6.67 1.06
N TRP A 20 -19.84 6.53 0.74
CA TRP A 20 -18.76 7.33 1.32
C TRP A 20 -18.31 8.47 0.39
N ASN A 21 -18.80 8.45 -0.86
CA ASN A 21 -18.27 9.24 -1.96
C ASN A 21 -16.74 9.15 -1.98
N GLU A 22 -16.23 7.91 -1.95
CA GLU A 22 -14.81 7.58 -1.88
C GLU A 22 -14.52 6.40 -2.79
N GLN A 23 -13.28 6.25 -3.23
CA GLN A 23 -12.84 5.16 -4.08
C GLN A 23 -11.53 4.57 -3.55
N TYR A 24 -11.23 3.32 -3.92
CA TYR A 24 -10.02 2.62 -3.47
C TYR A 24 -8.74 3.31 -3.96
N HIS A 25 -8.79 4.00 -5.11
CA HIS A 25 -7.66 4.73 -5.67
C HIS A 25 -8.10 6.06 -6.27
N SER A 26 -7.18 6.99 -6.49
CA SER A 26 -7.48 8.26 -7.16
C SER A 26 -8.19 8.10 -8.51
N LYS A 27 -9.22 8.92 -8.75
CA LYS A 27 -9.86 9.05 -10.08
C LYS A 27 -8.91 9.63 -11.14
N HIS A 28 -7.82 10.27 -10.72
CA HIS A 28 -6.78 10.78 -11.63
C HIS A 28 -5.85 9.67 -12.17
N GLY A 29 -5.96 8.44 -11.67
CA GLY A 29 -5.19 7.29 -12.14
C GLY A 29 -4.76 6.41 -10.98
N ALA A 30 -5.24 5.16 -10.94
CA ALA A 30 -4.86 4.24 -9.86
C ALA A 30 -3.41 3.79 -10.00
N ILE A 31 -3.02 3.41 -11.22
CA ILE A 31 -1.65 2.95 -11.52
C ILE A 31 -0.67 4.10 -11.36
N GLN A 32 -0.99 5.29 -11.87
CA GLN A 32 -0.12 6.47 -11.74
C GLN A 32 0.10 6.87 -10.28
N GLU A 33 -0.94 6.83 -9.44
CA GLU A 33 -0.82 7.08 -8.02
C GLU A 33 0.05 6.02 -7.34
N ALA A 34 -0.16 4.73 -7.64
CA ALA A 34 0.61 3.64 -7.06
C ALA A 34 2.11 3.72 -7.39
N TYR A 35 2.45 3.93 -8.67
CA TYR A 35 3.83 4.13 -9.09
C TYR A 35 4.47 5.35 -8.43
N HIS A 36 3.76 6.47 -8.36
CA HIS A 36 4.33 7.68 -7.78
C HIS A 36 4.51 7.57 -6.27
N VAL A 37 3.49 7.12 -5.53
CA VAL A 37 3.48 7.15 -4.07
C VAL A 37 4.29 5.99 -3.49
N PHE A 38 4.00 4.76 -3.93
CA PHE A 38 4.48 3.55 -3.27
C PHE A 38 5.77 3.02 -3.90
N ILE A 39 5.84 3.00 -5.23
CA ILE A 39 7.03 2.50 -5.93
C ILE A 39 8.15 3.53 -5.88
N LYS A 40 7.97 4.69 -6.51
CA LYS A 40 9.02 5.72 -6.61
C LYS A 40 9.43 6.27 -5.26
N ASN A 41 8.47 6.74 -4.47
CA ASN A 41 8.78 7.41 -3.20
C ASN A 41 8.92 6.45 -2.01
N GLY A 42 8.57 5.17 -2.18
CA GLY A 42 8.73 4.11 -1.19
C GLY A 42 9.83 3.11 -1.57
N LEU A 43 9.52 2.15 -2.45
CA LEU A 43 10.41 1.06 -2.86
C LEU A 43 11.75 1.55 -3.45
N GLU A 44 11.70 2.36 -4.51
CA GLU A 44 12.89 2.85 -5.20
C GLU A 44 13.73 3.70 -4.26
N TYR A 45 13.10 4.65 -3.55
CA TYR A 45 13.78 5.46 -2.53
C TYR A 45 14.49 4.60 -1.47
N PHE A 46 13.83 3.54 -0.98
CA PHE A 46 14.43 2.66 0.02
C PHE A 46 15.65 1.92 -0.55
N LYS A 47 15.53 1.37 -1.78
CA LYS A 47 16.64 0.72 -2.50
C LYS A 47 17.82 1.67 -2.76
N GLU A 48 17.55 2.94 -3.06
CA GLU A 48 18.58 3.95 -3.30
C GLU A 48 19.33 4.35 -2.02
N THR A 49 18.62 4.40 -0.89
CA THR A 49 19.18 4.82 0.41
C THR A 49 19.85 3.69 1.19
N HIS A 50 19.48 2.44 0.92
CA HIS A 50 20.03 1.25 1.55
C HIS A 50 20.71 0.39 0.49
N LYS A 51 22.02 0.59 0.32
CA LYS A 51 22.84 -0.19 -0.62
C LYS A 51 22.98 -1.63 -0.10
N GLU A 52 23.04 -2.60 -1.03
CA GLU A 52 23.29 -4.02 -0.76
C GLU A 52 22.14 -4.77 -0.05
N LEU A 53 20.89 -4.46 -0.43
CA LEU A 53 19.72 -5.23 0.01
C LEU A 53 19.65 -6.59 -0.72
N ASN A 54 19.62 -7.68 0.06
CA ASN A 54 19.34 -9.02 -0.46
C ASN A 54 17.85 -9.41 -0.30
N GLU A 55 17.14 -8.74 0.61
CA GLU A 55 15.72 -8.91 0.84
C GLU A 55 15.06 -7.60 1.26
N ILE A 56 13.75 -7.47 1.03
CA ILE A 56 12.92 -6.34 1.47
C ILE A 56 11.63 -6.89 2.09
N SER A 57 11.28 -6.39 3.26
CA SER A 57 10.02 -6.69 3.95
C SER A 57 9.07 -5.50 3.91
N ILE A 58 7.89 -5.69 3.35
CA ILE A 58 6.90 -4.62 3.10
C ILE A 58 5.60 -4.94 3.82
N LEU A 59 5.05 -3.95 4.52
CA LEU A 59 3.70 -3.99 5.07
C LEU A 59 2.80 -3.00 4.34
N GLU A 60 1.69 -3.47 3.80
CA GLU A 60 0.64 -2.65 3.21
C GLU A 60 -0.57 -2.58 4.16
N ILE A 61 -0.96 -1.35 4.47
CA ILE A 61 -2.14 -1.02 5.25
C ILE A 61 -3.27 -0.73 4.27
N GLY A 62 -4.16 -1.70 4.10
CA GLY A 62 -5.22 -1.68 3.09
C GLY A 62 -4.81 -2.46 1.85
N PHE A 63 -4.74 -3.80 1.94
CA PHE A 63 -4.43 -4.64 0.77
C PHE A 63 -5.39 -4.40 -0.40
N GLY A 64 -6.66 -4.08 -0.10
CA GLY A 64 -7.64 -3.62 -1.05
C GLY A 64 -7.73 -4.48 -2.31
N THR A 65 -7.40 -3.89 -3.45
CA THR A 65 -7.48 -4.54 -4.77
C THR A 65 -6.19 -5.28 -5.17
N GLY A 66 -5.18 -5.32 -4.29
CA GLY A 66 -3.88 -5.93 -4.54
C GLY A 66 -3.00 -5.17 -5.55
N LEU A 67 -3.33 -3.91 -5.88
CA LEU A 67 -2.61 -3.15 -6.92
C LEU A 67 -1.15 -2.89 -6.54
N ASN A 68 -0.90 -2.35 -5.33
CA ASN A 68 0.46 -2.02 -4.92
C ASN A 68 1.31 -3.30 -4.75
N SER A 69 0.74 -4.38 -4.23
CA SER A 69 1.40 -5.69 -4.17
C SER A 69 1.78 -6.21 -5.56
N PHE A 70 0.89 -6.07 -6.55
CA PHE A 70 1.15 -6.55 -7.90
C PHE A 70 2.21 -5.71 -8.62
N ILE A 71 2.15 -4.38 -8.51
CA ILE A 71 3.18 -3.51 -9.09
C ILE A 71 4.53 -3.76 -8.38
N THR A 72 4.55 -3.91 -7.05
CA THR A 72 5.79 -4.25 -6.33
C THR A 72 6.38 -5.57 -6.83
N PHE A 73 5.56 -6.56 -7.14
CA PHE A 73 6.01 -7.83 -7.73
C PHE A 73 6.62 -7.66 -9.13
N ILE A 74 6.03 -6.79 -9.97
CA ILE A 74 6.54 -6.53 -11.32
C ILE A 74 7.88 -5.77 -11.26
N GLU A 75 7.96 -4.76 -10.39
CA GLU A 75 9.07 -3.80 -10.36
C GLU A 75 10.24 -4.23 -9.47
N ASN A 76 10.06 -5.21 -8.59
CA ASN A 76 11.11 -5.64 -7.68
C ASN A 76 11.72 -7.00 -8.05
N ASP A 77 13.04 -6.97 -8.23
CA ASP A 77 13.90 -8.11 -8.53
C ASP A 77 14.55 -8.72 -7.28
N ILE A 78 14.42 -8.06 -6.12
CA ILE A 78 14.96 -8.51 -4.84
C ILE A 78 13.94 -9.39 -4.11
N LEU A 79 14.42 -10.36 -3.32
CA LEU A 79 13.57 -11.19 -2.47
C LEU A 79 12.63 -10.33 -1.61
N THR A 80 11.33 -10.48 -1.80
CA THR A 80 10.32 -9.64 -1.17
C THR A 80 9.43 -10.47 -0.24
N ASN A 81 9.36 -10.07 1.02
CA ASN A 81 8.35 -10.53 1.96
C ASN A 81 7.26 -9.46 2.07
N TYR A 82 6.14 -9.66 1.36
CA TYR A 82 5.03 -8.73 1.32
C TYR A 82 3.90 -9.15 2.26
N VAL A 83 3.44 -8.24 3.10
CA VAL A 83 2.32 -8.42 4.00
C VAL A 83 1.24 -7.40 3.67
N GLY A 84 0.05 -7.87 3.30
CA GLY A 84 -1.13 -7.01 3.13
C GLY A 84 -2.11 -7.19 4.28
N VAL A 85 -2.54 -6.10 4.92
CA VAL A 85 -3.58 -6.13 5.97
C VAL A 85 -4.86 -5.51 5.44
N GLU A 86 -5.99 -6.17 5.65
CA GLU A 86 -7.30 -5.70 5.22
C GLU A 86 -8.40 -6.23 6.15
N ALA A 87 -9.26 -5.35 6.66
CA ALA A 87 -10.37 -5.77 7.52
C ALA A 87 -11.55 -6.31 6.70
N TYR A 88 -11.74 -5.79 5.48
CA TYR A 88 -12.89 -6.07 4.63
C TYR A 88 -12.45 -6.42 3.20
N PRO A 89 -11.96 -7.66 2.97
CA PRO A 89 -11.45 -8.11 1.68
C PRO A 89 -12.38 -7.78 0.49
N VAL A 90 -11.76 -7.42 -0.63
CA VAL A 90 -12.47 -7.27 -1.91
C VAL A 90 -12.96 -8.65 -2.36
N ALA A 91 -14.21 -8.73 -2.82
CA ALA A 91 -14.79 -10.00 -3.24
C ALA A 91 -14.17 -10.48 -4.56
N VAL A 92 -14.11 -11.79 -4.78
CA VAL A 92 -13.48 -12.37 -5.98
C VAL A 92 -14.18 -11.88 -7.26
N GLU A 93 -15.49 -11.70 -7.22
CA GLU A 93 -16.31 -11.18 -8.33
C GLU A 93 -16.01 -9.71 -8.66
N GLU A 94 -15.37 -8.98 -7.75
CA GLU A 94 -14.93 -7.60 -7.96
C GLU A 94 -13.50 -7.58 -8.49
N VAL A 95 -12.63 -8.45 -7.96
CA VAL A 95 -11.25 -8.63 -8.44
C VAL A 95 -11.23 -8.97 -9.93
N THR A 96 -12.11 -9.86 -10.38
CA THR A 96 -12.21 -10.26 -11.81
C THR A 96 -12.58 -9.13 -12.76
N LYS A 97 -13.10 -8.01 -12.24
CA LYS A 97 -13.45 -6.82 -13.03
C LYS A 97 -12.31 -5.80 -13.10
N LEU A 98 -11.21 -6.04 -12.40
CA LEU A 98 -10.05 -5.17 -12.40
C LEU A 98 -9.21 -5.40 -13.66
N ASN A 99 -8.79 -4.32 -14.32
CA ASN A 99 -8.03 -4.38 -15.58
C ASN A 99 -6.52 -4.20 -15.39
N TYR A 100 -5.99 -4.31 -14.17
CA TYR A 100 -4.59 -3.97 -13.87
C TYR A 100 -3.57 -4.71 -14.72
N VAL A 101 -3.76 -6.02 -14.92
CA VAL A 101 -2.86 -6.83 -15.76
C VAL A 101 -2.76 -6.26 -17.18
N ALA A 102 -3.88 -5.85 -17.77
CA ALA A 102 -3.91 -5.31 -19.13
C ALA A 102 -3.35 -3.89 -19.19
N GLU A 103 -3.75 -3.01 -18.27
CA GLU A 103 -3.30 -1.60 -18.26
C GLU A 103 -1.81 -1.45 -17.91
N LEU A 104 -1.26 -2.38 -17.12
CA LEU A 104 0.19 -2.48 -16.86
C LEU A 104 0.96 -3.12 -18.02
N ASN A 105 0.28 -3.61 -19.06
CA ASN A 105 0.87 -4.42 -20.14
C ASN A 105 1.65 -5.65 -19.60
N ALA A 106 1.14 -6.29 -18.54
CA ALA A 106 1.80 -7.35 -17.79
C ALA A 106 1.07 -8.70 -17.94
N GLU A 107 0.62 -9.03 -19.15
CA GLU A 107 -0.13 -10.26 -19.45
C GLU A 107 0.61 -11.54 -19.05
N GLU A 108 1.94 -11.54 -19.19
CA GLU A 108 2.85 -12.58 -18.73
C GLU A 108 2.78 -12.82 -17.21
N ASN A 109 2.36 -11.81 -16.43
CA ASN A 109 2.22 -11.90 -14.99
C ASN A 109 0.78 -12.19 -14.52
N ARG A 110 -0.16 -12.42 -15.45
CA ARG A 110 -1.58 -12.70 -15.13
C ARG A 110 -1.75 -13.87 -14.16
N THR A 111 -0.96 -14.92 -14.31
CA THR A 111 -1.01 -16.11 -13.45
C THR A 111 -0.61 -15.78 -12.00
N PHE A 112 0.39 -14.92 -11.82
CA PHE A 112 0.81 -14.45 -10.49
C PHE A 112 -0.21 -13.52 -9.86
N PHE A 113 -0.81 -12.60 -10.64
CA PHE A 113 -1.93 -11.78 -10.16
C PHE A 113 -3.09 -12.65 -9.63
N ASN A 114 -3.48 -13.67 -10.40
CA ASN A 114 -4.51 -14.61 -9.97
C ASN A 114 -4.10 -15.40 -8.73
N LYS A 115 -2.83 -15.84 -8.65
CA LYS A 115 -2.27 -16.54 -7.50
C LYS A 115 -2.29 -15.70 -6.22
N MET A 116 -1.96 -14.41 -6.29
CA MET A 116 -2.06 -13.48 -5.16
C MET A 116 -3.49 -13.37 -4.61
N HIS A 117 -4.48 -13.32 -5.51
CA HIS A 117 -5.88 -13.23 -5.11
C HIS A 117 -6.44 -14.56 -4.60
N ALA A 118 -5.97 -15.69 -5.13
CA ALA A 118 -6.33 -17.03 -4.67
C ALA A 118 -5.67 -17.45 -3.34
N ALA A 119 -4.56 -16.80 -2.94
CA ALA A 119 -3.89 -17.07 -1.67
C ALA A 119 -4.87 -16.92 -0.49
N SER A 120 -4.83 -17.87 0.46
CA SER A 120 -5.64 -17.82 1.68
C SER A 120 -5.19 -16.68 2.60
N TRP A 121 -6.12 -16.18 3.41
CA TRP A 121 -5.83 -15.24 4.49
C TRP A 121 -5.24 -15.97 5.70
N GLY A 122 -4.29 -15.34 6.39
CA GLY A 122 -3.63 -15.88 7.59
C GLY A 122 -2.42 -16.79 7.31
N GLU A 123 -2.12 -17.06 6.04
CA GLU A 123 -1.03 -17.97 5.63
C GLU A 123 -0.01 -17.24 4.75
N LYS A 124 1.25 -17.69 4.81
CA LYS A 124 2.33 -17.21 3.94
C LYS A 124 2.38 -18.07 2.69
N HIS A 125 2.30 -17.42 1.52
CA HIS A 125 2.31 -18.08 0.21
C HIS A 125 3.50 -17.62 -0.62
N GLU A 126 4.16 -18.56 -1.26
CA GLU A 126 5.13 -18.26 -2.31
C GLU A 126 4.36 -17.86 -3.57
N ILE A 127 4.56 -16.64 -4.09
CA ILE A 127 4.00 -16.21 -5.37
C ILE A 127 4.93 -16.68 -6.50
N ASN A 128 6.22 -16.39 -6.36
CA ASN A 128 7.34 -16.97 -7.11
C ASN A 128 8.58 -17.08 -6.20
N ASP A 129 9.70 -17.53 -6.75
CA ASP A 129 10.97 -17.74 -6.04
C ASP A 129 11.51 -16.48 -5.30
N SER A 130 11.11 -15.28 -5.73
CA SER A 130 11.56 -14.01 -5.18
C SER A 130 10.46 -13.20 -4.46
N PHE A 131 9.24 -13.71 -4.34
CA PHE A 131 8.12 -12.94 -3.79
C PHE A 131 7.19 -13.81 -2.95
N TRP A 132 7.10 -13.49 -1.67
CA TRP A 132 6.22 -14.12 -0.71
C TRP A 132 5.11 -13.15 -0.30
N LEU A 133 3.87 -13.63 -0.26
CA LEU A 133 2.70 -12.85 0.15
C LEU A 133 2.06 -13.46 1.39
N THR A 134 1.82 -12.63 2.40
CA THR A 134 0.95 -12.95 3.53
C THR A 134 -0.20 -11.95 3.58
N LYS A 135 -1.44 -12.41 3.47
CA LYS A 135 -2.62 -11.56 3.61
C LYS A 135 -3.22 -11.75 5.00
N ARG A 136 -3.45 -10.69 5.77
CA ARG A 136 -4.02 -10.75 7.12
C ARG A 136 -5.37 -10.07 7.17
N GLN A 137 -6.39 -10.83 7.56
CA GLN A 137 -7.73 -10.29 7.70
C GLN A 137 -7.94 -9.80 9.13
N GLN A 138 -7.57 -8.55 9.40
CA GLN A 138 -7.61 -7.96 10.73
C GLN A 138 -7.73 -6.44 10.66
N PHE A 139 -8.08 -5.81 11.78
CA PHE A 139 -8.03 -4.36 11.90
C PHE A 139 -6.60 -3.86 12.08
N PHE A 140 -6.30 -2.66 11.57
CA PHE A 140 -4.95 -2.08 11.67
C PHE A 140 -4.49 -1.86 13.11
N LYS A 141 -5.43 -1.63 14.04
CA LYS A 141 -5.16 -1.49 15.48
C LYS A 141 -4.74 -2.80 16.17
N GLU A 142 -4.93 -3.93 15.50
CA GLU A 142 -4.61 -5.27 16.02
C GLU A 142 -3.21 -5.73 15.60
N ILE A 143 -2.54 -4.97 14.72
CA ILE A 143 -1.15 -5.23 14.34
C ILE A 143 -0.27 -5.02 15.58
N ASP A 144 0.52 -6.04 15.91
CA ASP A 144 1.45 -6.06 17.04
C ASP A 144 2.90 -6.31 16.63
N ASP A 145 3.17 -6.34 15.31
CA ASP A 145 4.49 -6.51 14.72
C ASP A 145 5.51 -5.51 15.30
N LYS A 146 6.74 -5.97 15.53
CA LYS A 146 7.86 -5.15 16.03
C LYS A 146 9.06 -5.31 15.10
N GLU A 147 9.52 -4.22 14.53
CA GLU A 147 10.77 -4.16 13.73
C GLU A 147 10.84 -5.23 12.64
N CYS A 148 9.71 -5.47 11.98
CA CYS A 148 9.54 -6.51 10.96
C CYS A 148 9.72 -5.97 9.54
N TYR A 149 9.47 -4.67 9.32
CA TYR A 149 9.36 -4.11 7.97
C TYR A 149 10.37 -3.03 7.67
N ASP A 150 10.85 -3.07 6.44
CA ASP A 150 11.69 -2.03 5.85
C ASP A 150 10.81 -0.88 5.33
N ILE A 151 9.64 -1.22 4.76
CA ILE A 151 8.73 -0.27 4.13
C ILE A 151 7.29 -0.51 4.60
N ILE A 152 6.57 0.58 4.89
CA ILE A 152 5.12 0.59 5.05
C ILE A 152 4.47 1.39 3.92
N TYR A 153 3.59 0.75 3.17
CA TYR A 153 2.63 1.42 2.30
C TYR A 153 1.37 1.71 3.10
N PHE A 154 1.17 2.97 3.47
CA PHE A 154 -0.01 3.37 4.23
C PHE A 154 -1.11 3.84 3.28
N ASP A 155 -1.92 2.89 2.81
CA ASP A 155 -2.96 3.08 1.78
C ASP A 155 -4.39 2.87 2.32
N ALA A 156 -4.65 3.41 3.52
CA ALA A 156 -5.98 3.43 4.09
C ALA A 156 -6.88 4.46 3.35
N PHE A 157 -8.21 4.31 3.45
CA PHE A 157 -9.11 5.37 2.99
C PHE A 157 -8.87 6.68 3.74
N GLY A 158 -9.07 7.80 3.05
CA GLY A 158 -8.64 9.10 3.54
C GLY A 158 -9.29 9.51 4.86
N ALA A 159 -8.58 10.32 5.65
CA ALA A 159 -9.00 10.75 6.99
C ALA A 159 -10.35 11.51 7.04
N ARG A 160 -10.96 11.84 5.90
CA ARG A 160 -12.31 12.38 5.85
C ARG A 160 -13.35 11.30 6.16
N VAL A 161 -13.16 10.09 5.63
CA VAL A 161 -14.10 8.98 5.74
C VAL A 161 -13.74 8.04 6.89
N GLN A 162 -12.45 7.86 7.17
CA GLN A 162 -11.97 6.99 8.23
C GLN A 162 -10.94 7.69 9.12
N PRO A 163 -11.31 8.78 9.83
CA PRO A 163 -10.37 9.57 10.64
C PRO A 163 -9.61 8.76 11.69
N ASP A 164 -10.24 7.72 12.24
CA ASP A 164 -9.66 6.88 13.30
C ASP A 164 -8.38 6.15 12.87
N LEU A 165 -8.23 5.90 11.56
CA LEU A 165 -7.03 5.28 10.99
C LEU A 165 -5.85 6.23 10.91
N TRP A 166 -6.06 7.53 11.07
CA TRP A 166 -5.04 8.57 10.88
C TRP A 166 -4.65 9.24 12.20
N THR A 167 -4.70 8.47 13.29
CA THR A 167 -4.41 8.91 14.64
C THR A 167 -2.97 8.60 15.04
N GLU A 168 -2.48 9.30 16.06
CA GLU A 168 -1.16 9.02 16.66
C GLU A 168 -1.05 7.56 17.11
N ALA A 169 -2.11 6.98 17.68
CA ALA A 169 -2.12 5.59 18.12
C ALA A 169 -1.88 4.60 16.97
N ILE A 170 -2.50 4.82 15.81
CA ILE A 170 -2.25 3.98 14.63
C ILE A 170 -0.82 4.18 14.11
N PHE A 171 -0.35 5.43 14.01
CA PHE A 171 1.02 5.68 13.59
C PHE A 171 2.06 5.15 14.58
N LYS A 172 1.74 5.04 15.87
CA LYS A 172 2.62 4.41 16.86
C LYS A 172 2.80 2.92 16.57
N ILE A 173 1.73 2.21 16.20
CA ILE A 173 1.80 0.82 15.75
C ILE A 173 2.70 0.72 14.50
N MET A 174 2.54 1.63 13.54
CA MET A 174 3.37 1.64 12.32
C MET A 174 4.85 1.92 12.65
N TYR A 175 5.12 2.83 13.58
CA TYR A 175 6.46 3.17 14.03
C TYR A 175 7.14 1.96 14.70
N GLU A 176 6.39 1.21 15.50
CA GLU A 176 6.89 0.01 16.17
C GLU A 176 7.11 -1.15 15.20
N ALA A 177 6.27 -1.28 14.17
CA ALA A 177 6.38 -2.31 13.15
C ALA A 177 7.58 -2.11 12.19
N LEU A 178 7.99 -0.86 11.95
CA LEU A 178 9.16 -0.56 11.13
C LEU A 178 10.46 -0.91 11.84
N LYS A 179 11.41 -1.43 11.09
CA LYS A 179 12.83 -1.52 11.46
C LYS A 179 13.42 -0.11 11.56
N GLU A 180 14.56 0.00 12.24
CA GLU A 180 15.35 1.22 12.21
C GLU A 180 15.65 1.66 10.77
N ASN A 181 15.56 2.96 10.49
CA ASN A 181 15.70 3.56 9.16
C ASN A 181 14.64 3.12 8.14
N GLY A 182 13.66 2.33 8.57
CA GLY A 182 12.49 1.96 7.78
C GLY A 182 11.60 3.16 7.46
N VAL A 183 10.88 3.06 6.35
CA VAL A 183 10.13 4.18 5.75
C VAL A 183 8.64 3.86 5.62
N LEU A 184 7.80 4.86 5.87
CA LEU A 184 6.37 4.82 5.59
C LEU A 184 6.03 5.87 4.54
N VAL A 185 5.26 5.49 3.53
CA VAL A 185 4.76 6.40 2.49
C VAL A 185 3.25 6.39 2.42
N THR A 186 2.66 7.55 2.11
CA THR A 186 1.21 7.68 1.93
C THR A 186 0.88 8.82 0.98
N TYR A 187 -0.22 8.67 0.22
CA TYR A 187 -0.73 9.73 -0.64
C TYR A 187 -1.24 10.96 0.15
N SER A 188 -1.54 10.79 1.45
CA SER A 188 -2.18 11.82 2.26
C SER A 188 -1.18 12.88 2.71
N ALA A 189 -1.50 14.15 2.51
CA ALA A 189 -0.69 15.29 2.98
C ALA A 189 -1.42 16.20 3.98
N LYS A 190 -2.47 15.70 4.64
CA LYS A 190 -3.21 16.49 5.63
C LYS A 190 -2.32 16.89 6.80
N GLY A 191 -2.46 18.14 7.25
CA GLY A 191 -1.69 18.65 8.38
C GLY A 191 -1.90 17.86 9.69
N SER A 192 -3.10 17.32 9.91
CA SER A 192 -3.39 16.44 11.05
C SER A 192 -2.61 15.12 10.98
N VAL A 193 -2.54 14.51 9.79
CA VAL A 193 -1.79 13.26 9.54
C VAL A 193 -0.32 13.45 9.83
N ARG A 194 0.28 14.52 9.28
CA ARG A 194 1.68 14.86 9.55
C ARG A 194 1.96 15.02 11.05
N ARG A 195 1.11 15.76 11.77
CA ARG A 195 1.28 15.95 13.22
C ARG A 195 1.16 14.63 13.99
N ALA A 196 0.22 13.76 13.60
CA ALA A 196 0.06 12.45 14.22
C ALA A 196 1.27 11.54 13.99
N MET A 197 1.83 11.52 12.78
CA MET A 197 3.09 10.80 12.49
C MET A 197 4.26 11.36 13.32
N GLN A 198 4.39 12.68 13.40
CA GLN A 198 5.44 13.32 14.21
C GLN A 198 5.30 12.99 15.71
N ALA A 199 4.07 13.01 16.23
CA ALA A 199 3.79 12.65 17.62
C ALA A 199 4.12 11.17 17.92
N ALA A 200 3.90 10.27 16.94
CA ALA A 200 4.28 8.86 17.06
C ALA A 200 5.81 8.63 17.08
N GLY A 201 6.60 9.61 16.65
CA GLY A 201 8.07 9.57 16.66
C GLY A 201 8.73 9.65 15.28
N PHE A 202 7.97 9.76 14.19
CA PHE A 202 8.54 9.81 12.85
C PHE A 202 9.21 11.15 12.52
N LEU A 203 10.32 11.08 11.79
CA LEU A 203 10.78 12.19 10.97
C LEU A 203 9.93 12.25 9.70
N VAL A 204 9.21 13.35 9.47
CA VAL A 204 8.24 13.46 8.37
C VAL A 204 8.61 14.56 7.38
N GLU A 205 8.69 14.20 6.11
CA GLU A 205 8.91 15.12 5.00
C GLU A 205 7.69 15.22 4.07
N ARG A 206 7.60 16.33 3.35
CA ARG A 206 6.59 16.55 2.31
C ARG A 206 7.24 16.40 0.95
N LEU A 207 6.61 15.62 0.09
CA LEU A 207 7.07 15.37 -1.27
C LEU A 207 6.03 15.86 -2.27
N PRO A 208 6.40 16.12 -3.54
CA PRO A 208 5.43 16.36 -4.59
C PRO A 208 4.41 15.21 -4.67
N GLY A 209 3.13 15.53 -4.72
CA GLY A 209 2.06 14.52 -4.79
C GLY A 209 1.90 13.89 -6.18
N PRO A 210 1.15 12.77 -6.27
CA PRO A 210 0.77 12.17 -7.55
C PRO A 210 -0.21 13.08 -8.33
N PRO A 211 -0.53 12.75 -9.60
CA PRO A 211 -1.52 13.50 -10.38
C PRO A 211 -2.82 13.78 -9.60
N GLY A 212 -3.21 15.05 -9.55
CA GLY A 212 -4.39 15.51 -8.79
C GLY A 212 -4.12 15.84 -7.30
N LYS A 213 -2.92 15.60 -6.77
CA LYS A 213 -2.54 15.95 -5.40
C LYS A 213 -1.27 16.81 -5.40
N ARG A 214 -1.25 17.88 -4.59
CA ARG A 214 -0.11 18.81 -4.53
C ARG A 214 1.07 18.21 -3.78
N GLU A 215 0.80 17.54 -2.67
CA GLU A 215 1.80 16.99 -1.76
C GLU A 215 1.41 15.57 -1.36
N MET A 216 2.40 14.79 -0.96
CA MET A 216 2.27 13.52 -0.24
C MET A 216 3.24 13.50 0.95
N LEU A 217 3.21 12.47 1.79
CA LEU A 217 4.11 12.34 2.94
C LEU A 217 4.96 11.09 2.84
N ARG A 218 6.21 11.24 3.28
CA ARG A 218 7.10 10.13 3.66
C ARG A 218 7.55 10.36 5.10
N ALA A 219 7.62 9.27 5.86
CA ALA A 219 8.00 9.25 7.25
C ALA A 219 9.11 8.21 7.45
N THR A 220 10.13 8.53 8.24
CA THR A 220 11.27 7.64 8.51
C THR A 220 11.39 7.38 10.01
N LYS A 221 11.62 6.12 10.40
CA LYS A 221 11.96 5.74 11.77
C LYS A 221 13.44 6.03 12.02
N THR A 222 13.75 7.20 12.57
CA THR A 222 15.11 7.54 13.02
C THR A 222 15.31 7.11 14.47
N LEU A 223 16.54 6.68 14.83
CA LEU A 223 16.97 6.47 16.22
C LEU A 223 16.79 7.71 17.09
#